data_AF-A0A946VNX7-F1
#
_entry.id   AF-A0A946VNX7-F1
#
_cell.length_a   1.000
_cell.length_b   1.000
_cell.length_c   1.000
_cell.angle_alpha   90.00
_cell.angle_beta   90.00
_cell.angle_gamma   90.00
#
_symmetry.space_group_name_H-M   'P 1'
#
loop_
_entity.id
_entity.type
_entity.pdbx_description
1 polymer ?
#
loop_
_entity_poly.entity_id
_entity_poly.type
_entity_poly.pdbx_seq_one_letter_code
_entity_poly.pdbx_strand_id
1 'polypeptide(L)'
;VDAGPAGYFLGYLLPLITMFGLSLHVVYMGIEGRRDDLLEERRRLRIPFVISMGVVILFTLSFVAISPLLERWLAPDNAELFVGTVTLVIYGSIFLWILALNLAIFRLNIDAERLLQNPQPVDLASEQQAADNGTNGKDVRVNEARVKEARVKEARLMEKINTAMDQQKLYRQTGFTIARLSQELSTSEQRLRTTINHTMGFRNFNQFLNHYRIREATRLLIESDEPIANLAMNVGYNSLSAFNKAFKEIHNKTPRRFRVES
;
A
#
# COMPACT_ATOMS: atom_id res chain seq x y z
N VAL A 1 2.85 9.56 -49.85
CA VAL A 1 3.23 8.14 -50.11
C VAL A 1 2.24 7.31 -49.33
N ASP A 2 1.28 6.66 -50.00
CA ASP A 2 0.26 5.87 -49.33
C ASP A 2 0.94 4.73 -48.57
N ALA A 3 1.07 4.90 -47.25
CA ALA A 3 1.41 3.79 -46.38
C ALA A 3 0.26 2.80 -46.50
N GLY A 4 0.45 1.75 -47.31
CA GLY A 4 -0.53 0.69 -47.50
C GLY A 4 -0.97 0.11 -46.15
N PRO A 5 -1.98 -0.78 -46.12
CA PRO A 5 -2.58 -1.27 -44.88
C PRO A 5 -1.56 -1.78 -43.82
N ALA A 6 -0.41 -2.29 -44.26
CA ALA A 6 0.71 -2.67 -43.38
C ALA A 6 1.42 -1.48 -42.70
N GLY A 7 1.64 -0.37 -43.39
CA GLY A 7 2.26 0.82 -42.82
C GLY A 7 1.35 1.55 -41.83
N TYR A 8 0.04 1.57 -42.11
CA TYR A 8 -0.96 2.04 -41.14
C TYR A 8 -0.98 1.14 -39.88
N PHE A 9 -0.94 -0.18 -40.07
CA PHE A 9 -0.91 -1.14 -38.98
C PHE A 9 0.34 -0.98 -38.10
N LEU A 10 1.53 -0.89 -38.69
CA LEU A 10 2.78 -0.73 -37.93
C LEU A 10 2.92 0.65 -37.29
N GLY A 11 2.53 1.72 -38.00
CA GLY A 11 2.73 3.10 -37.56
C GLY A 11 1.71 3.57 -36.52
N TYR A 12 0.47 3.07 -36.59
CA TYR A 12 -0.63 3.59 -35.77
C TYR A 12 -1.29 2.50 -34.91
N LEU A 13 -1.61 1.34 -35.51
CA LEU A 13 -2.41 0.32 -34.81
C LEU A 13 -1.59 -0.45 -33.76
N LEU A 14 -0.36 -0.83 -34.08
CA LEU A 14 0.51 -1.62 -33.21
C LEU A 14 0.94 -0.84 -31.94
N PRO A 15 1.36 0.44 -32.01
CA PRO A 15 1.61 1.24 -30.81
C PRO A 15 0.35 1.42 -29.95
N LEU A 16 -0.82 1.60 -30.59
CA LEU A 16 -2.08 1.78 -29.87
C LEU A 16 -2.47 0.51 -29.10
N ILE A 17 -2.38 -0.65 -29.73
CA ILE A 17 -2.69 -1.95 -29.10
C ILE A 17 -1.71 -2.25 -27.97
N THR A 18 -0.41 -1.98 -28.17
CA THR A 18 0.60 -2.21 -27.13
C THR A 18 0.43 -1.27 -25.94
N MET A 19 0.12 0.01 -26.17
CA MET A 19 -0.20 0.97 -25.10
C MET A 19 -1.47 0.61 -24.34
N PHE A 20 -2.51 0.16 -25.05
CA PHE A 20 -3.75 -0.27 -24.44
C PHE A 20 -3.54 -1.54 -23.61
N GLY A 21 -2.77 -2.50 -24.13
CA GLY A 21 -2.41 -3.73 -23.41
C GLY A 21 -1.58 -3.48 -22.15
N LEU A 22 -0.55 -2.62 -22.24
CA LEU A 22 0.25 -2.20 -21.08
C LEU A 22 -0.59 -1.47 -20.03
N SER A 23 -1.49 -0.59 -20.46
CA SER A 23 -2.41 0.11 -19.58
C SER A 23 -3.38 -0.83 -18.86
N LEU A 24 -3.96 -1.78 -19.60
CA LEU A 24 -4.86 -2.78 -19.03
C LEU A 24 -4.10 -3.68 -18.03
N HIS A 25 -2.87 -4.08 -18.35
CA HIS A 25 -2.02 -4.87 -17.48
C HIS A 25 -1.66 -4.13 -16.19
N VAL A 26 -1.33 -2.83 -16.28
CA VAL A 26 -1.08 -1.97 -15.13
C VAL A 26 -2.33 -1.79 -14.26
N VAL A 27 -3.49 -1.54 -14.87
CA VAL A 27 -4.76 -1.44 -14.15
C VAL A 27 -5.10 -2.77 -13.47
N TYR A 28 -4.89 -3.89 -14.16
CA TYR A 28 -5.06 -5.24 -13.63
C TYR A 28 -4.17 -5.49 -12.41
N MET A 29 -2.86 -5.23 -12.51
CA MET A 29 -1.94 -5.31 -11.37
C MET A 29 -2.38 -4.40 -10.21
N GLY A 30 -2.90 -3.21 -10.52
CA GLY A 30 -3.45 -2.28 -9.54
C GLY A 30 -4.72 -2.79 -8.84
N ILE A 31 -5.56 -3.56 -9.52
CA ILE A 31 -6.80 -4.15 -8.98
C ILE A 31 -6.52 -5.43 -8.19
N GLU A 32 -5.69 -6.33 -8.74
CA GLU A 32 -5.40 -7.65 -8.16
C GLU A 32 -4.69 -7.52 -6.81
N GLY A 33 -3.72 -6.61 -6.70
CA GLY A 33 -3.01 -6.38 -5.44
C GLY A 33 -3.80 -5.62 -4.37
N ARG A 34 -5.11 -5.37 -4.52
CA ARG A 34 -5.95 -4.71 -3.50
C ARG A 34 -6.25 -5.60 -2.29
N ARG A 35 -6.13 -6.92 -2.45
CA ARG A 35 -6.50 -7.92 -1.43
C ARG A 35 -5.40 -8.16 -0.39
N ASP A 36 -4.14 -7.88 -0.73
CA ASP A 36 -2.98 -8.14 0.14
C ASP A 36 -2.31 -6.87 0.72
N ASP A 37 -2.80 -5.67 0.36
CA ASP A 37 -2.23 -4.39 0.80
C ASP A 37 -2.75 -3.99 2.20
N LEU A 38 -2.07 -4.49 3.23
CA LEU A 38 -2.30 -4.17 4.64
C LEU A 38 -1.68 -2.82 5.07
N LEU A 39 -0.89 -2.18 4.21
CA LEU A 39 -0.21 -0.91 4.45
C LEU A 39 -0.82 0.19 3.54
N GLU A 40 -1.36 1.25 4.14
CA GLU A 40 -1.98 2.39 3.43
C GLU A 40 -1.00 3.14 2.50
N GLU A 41 0.31 3.01 2.73
CA GLU A 41 1.36 3.61 1.92
C GLU A 41 1.36 3.12 0.47
N ARG A 42 1.14 1.81 0.22
CA ARG A 42 1.12 1.25 -1.13
C ARG A 42 -0.11 1.67 -1.94
N ARG A 43 -1.25 1.91 -1.29
CA ARG A 43 -2.46 2.43 -1.94
C ARG A 43 -2.32 3.88 -2.40
N ARG A 44 -1.60 4.71 -1.64
CA ARG A 44 -1.40 6.14 -1.95
C ARG A 44 -0.55 6.37 -3.21
N LEU A 45 0.21 5.35 -3.64
CA LEU A 45 1.07 5.40 -4.83
C LEU A 45 0.47 4.74 -6.07
N ARG A 46 -0.35 3.69 -5.91
CA ARG A 46 -1.03 3.04 -7.04
C ARG A 46 -2.07 3.95 -7.68
N ILE A 47 -2.76 4.75 -6.88
CA ILE A 47 -3.80 5.67 -7.36
C ILE A 47 -3.22 6.73 -8.31
N PRO A 48 -2.17 7.50 -7.96
CA PRO A 48 -1.58 8.46 -8.89
C PRO A 48 -0.94 7.78 -10.12
N PHE A 49 -0.41 6.56 -9.99
CA PHE A 49 0.12 5.78 -11.12
C PHE A 49 -0.97 5.37 -12.13
N VAL A 50 -2.12 4.90 -11.64
CA VAL A 50 -3.27 4.55 -12.51
C VAL A 50 -3.88 5.81 -13.13
N ILE A 51 -3.94 6.92 -12.39
CA ILE A 51 -4.43 8.20 -12.90
C ILE A 51 -3.48 8.76 -13.97
N SER A 52 -2.16 8.75 -13.74
CA SER A 52 -1.17 9.24 -14.71
C SER A 52 -1.21 8.44 -16.01
N MET A 53 -1.36 7.12 -15.92
CA MET A 53 -1.54 6.25 -17.08
C MET A 53 -2.83 6.54 -17.85
N GLY A 54 -3.95 6.75 -17.13
CA GLY A 54 -5.22 7.15 -17.73
C GLY A 54 -5.13 8.47 -18.50
N VAL A 55 -4.39 9.45 -17.96
CA VAL A 55 -4.14 10.73 -18.64
C VAL A 55 -3.31 10.53 -19.91
N VAL A 56 -2.29 9.67 -19.88
CA VAL A 56 -1.49 9.34 -21.08
C VAL A 56 -2.36 8.72 -22.17
N ILE A 57 -3.19 7.73 -21.83
CA ILE A 57 -4.09 7.09 -22.81
C ILE A 57 -5.06 8.09 -23.42
N LEU A 58 -5.71 8.93 -22.60
CA LEU A 58 -6.65 9.95 -23.07
C LEU A 58 -5.95 10.95 -23.99
N PHE A 59 -4.73 11.34 -23.67
CA PHE A 59 -3.93 12.25 -24.48
C PHE A 59 -3.51 11.62 -25.82
N THR A 60 -3.07 10.35 -25.82
CA THR A 60 -2.75 9.60 -27.04
C THR A 60 -3.97 9.42 -27.94
N LEU A 61 -5.14 9.09 -27.38
CA LEU A 61 -6.39 8.97 -28.13
C LEU A 61 -6.86 10.31 -28.71
N SER A 62 -6.74 11.39 -27.92
CA SER A 62 -7.06 12.75 -28.38
C SER A 62 -6.13 13.16 -29.53
N PHE A 63 -4.85 12.81 -29.46
CA PHE A 63 -3.89 13.07 -30.53
C PHE A 63 -4.24 12.34 -31.83
N VAL A 64 -4.54 11.04 -31.77
CA VAL A 64 -4.96 10.25 -32.95
C VAL A 64 -6.23 10.82 -33.60
N ALA A 65 -7.13 11.40 -32.79
CA ALA A 65 -8.34 12.04 -33.29
C ALA A 65 -8.09 13.43 -33.90
N ILE A 66 -7.11 14.19 -33.39
CA ILE A 66 -6.84 15.58 -33.80
C ILE A 66 -5.83 15.65 -34.95
N SER A 67 -4.89 14.71 -35.04
CA SER A 67 -3.84 14.72 -36.07
C SER A 67 -4.37 14.89 -37.51
N PRO A 68 -5.45 14.21 -37.96
CA PRO A 68 -5.95 14.35 -39.33
C PRO A 68 -6.61 15.71 -39.57
N LEU A 69 -7.17 16.31 -38.52
CA LEU A 69 -7.78 17.64 -38.58
C LEU A 69 -6.71 18.72 -38.68
N LEU A 70 -5.63 18.57 -37.93
CA LEU A 70 -4.51 19.51 -37.87
C LEU A 70 -3.73 19.51 -39.19
N GLU A 71 -3.46 18.34 -39.75
CA GLU A 71 -2.81 18.18 -41.06
C GLU A 71 -3.58 18.91 -42.17
N ARG A 72 -4.91 18.77 -42.18
CA ARG A 72 -5.80 19.44 -43.15
C ARG A 72 -5.84 20.97 -43.02
N TRP A 73 -5.45 21.50 -41.85
CA TRP A 73 -5.48 22.94 -41.57
C TRP A 73 -4.12 23.63 -41.76
N LEU A 74 -3.01 22.91 -41.60
CA LEU A 74 -1.66 23.50 -41.56
C LEU A 74 -0.76 23.22 -42.79
N ALA A 75 -1.02 22.22 -43.63
CA ALA A 75 -0.14 21.95 -44.77
C ALA A 75 -0.84 21.26 -45.96
N PRO A 76 -1.08 21.98 -47.08
CA PRO A 76 -1.63 21.38 -48.29
C PRO A 76 -0.59 20.59 -49.12
N ASP A 77 0.69 20.97 -49.08
CA ASP A 77 1.71 20.43 -49.99
C ASP A 77 2.97 19.98 -49.23
N ASN A 78 3.28 18.68 -49.32
CA ASN A 78 4.57 18.00 -49.10
C ASN A 78 5.12 17.93 -47.66
N ALA A 79 4.52 18.60 -46.67
CA ALA A 79 5.04 18.61 -45.30
C ALA A 79 4.61 17.40 -44.43
N GLU A 80 3.83 16.46 -44.97
CA GLU A 80 3.24 15.34 -44.21
C GLU A 80 4.28 14.52 -43.42
N LEU A 81 5.41 14.17 -44.06
CA LEU A 81 6.48 13.40 -43.42
C LEU A 81 7.23 14.22 -42.35
N PHE A 82 7.41 15.52 -42.56
CA PHE A 82 8.13 16.38 -41.61
C PHE A 82 7.29 16.62 -40.36
N VAL A 83 6.01 16.96 -40.54
CA VAL A 83 5.09 17.18 -39.42
C VAL A 83 4.87 15.88 -38.66
N GLY A 84 4.67 14.74 -39.33
CA GLY A 84 4.52 13.45 -38.66
C GLY A 84 5.76 13.03 -37.85
N THR A 85 6.96 13.22 -38.42
CA THR A 85 8.22 12.82 -37.76
C THR A 85 8.55 13.71 -36.56
N VAL A 86 8.45 15.04 -36.71
CA VAL A 86 8.71 15.98 -35.59
C VAL A 86 7.71 15.75 -34.46
N THR A 87 6.45 15.54 -34.81
CA THR A 87 5.38 15.25 -33.87
C THR A 87 5.63 13.94 -33.12
N LEU A 88 6.03 12.86 -33.80
CA LEU A 88 6.37 11.58 -33.18
C LEU A 88 7.56 11.68 -32.22
N VAL A 89 8.59 12.45 -32.57
CA VAL A 89 9.77 12.67 -31.71
C VAL A 89 9.40 13.43 -30.44
N ILE A 90 8.61 14.50 -30.55
CA ILE A 90 8.16 15.30 -29.40
C ILE A 90 7.31 14.44 -28.45
N TYR A 91 6.32 13.71 -28.97
CA TYR A 91 5.46 12.88 -28.13
C TYR A 91 6.16 11.65 -27.57
N GLY A 92 7.04 11.00 -28.34
CA GLY A 92 7.90 9.94 -27.84
C GLY A 92 8.77 10.44 -26.69
N SER A 93 9.29 11.67 -26.78
CA SER A 93 10.08 12.30 -25.72
C SER A 93 9.23 12.57 -24.47
N ILE A 94 8.02 13.11 -24.62
CA ILE A 94 7.08 13.35 -23.51
C ILE A 94 6.70 12.03 -22.82
N PHE A 95 6.41 10.98 -23.59
CA PHE A 95 6.11 9.65 -23.07
C PHE A 95 7.28 9.08 -22.26
N LEU A 96 8.50 9.14 -22.81
CA LEU A 96 9.71 8.68 -22.11
C LEU A 96 9.95 9.47 -20.82
N TRP A 97 9.67 10.78 -20.82
CA TRP A 97 9.80 11.63 -19.63
C TRP A 97 8.78 11.25 -18.55
N ILE A 98 7.51 11.05 -18.92
CA ILE A 98 6.45 10.60 -17.99
C ILE A 98 6.75 9.19 -17.46
N LEU A 99 7.25 8.28 -18.32
CA LEU A 99 7.65 6.95 -17.91
C LEU A 99 8.82 6.99 -16.92
N ALA A 100 9.84 7.80 -17.19
CA ALA A 100 10.99 8.01 -16.31
C ALA A 100 10.57 8.62 -14.96
N LEU A 101 9.67 9.60 -14.96
CA LEU A 101 9.12 10.21 -13.75
C LEU A 101 8.37 9.16 -12.90
N ASN A 102 7.52 8.34 -13.53
CA ASN A 102 6.80 7.28 -12.82
C ASN A 102 7.76 6.21 -12.25
N LEU A 103 8.80 5.81 -13.00
CA LEU A 103 9.86 4.90 -12.52
C LEU A 103 10.66 5.50 -11.36
N ALA A 104 10.95 6.80 -11.40
CA ALA A 104 11.66 7.50 -10.33
C ALA A 104 10.84 7.55 -9.04
N ILE A 105 9.54 7.87 -9.13
CA ILE A 105 8.61 7.83 -7.99
C ILE A 105 8.56 6.42 -7.38
N PHE A 106 8.54 5.38 -8.23
CA PHE A 106 8.55 3.99 -7.77
C PHE A 106 9.85 3.62 -7.03
N ARG A 107 11.02 4.02 -7.55
CA ARG A 107 12.31 3.79 -6.87
C ARG A 107 12.38 4.50 -5.52
N LEU A 108 12.03 5.78 -5.48
CA LEU A 108 12.02 6.58 -4.25
C LEU A 108 11.14 5.95 -3.17
N ASN A 109 10.05 5.28 -3.57
CA ASN A 109 9.21 4.59 -2.62
C ASN A 109 9.78 3.26 -2.10
N ILE A 110 10.42 2.45 -2.95
CA ILE A 110 11.11 1.24 -2.49
C ILE A 110 12.21 1.62 -1.49
N ASP A 111 12.93 2.70 -1.78
CA ASP A 111 13.97 3.21 -0.90
C ASP A 111 13.36 3.77 0.40
N ALA A 112 12.23 4.47 0.34
CA ALA A 112 11.51 4.91 1.55
C ALA A 112 11.08 3.74 2.44
N GLU A 113 10.51 2.67 1.87
CA GLU A 113 10.12 1.48 2.63
C GLU A 113 11.34 0.76 3.22
N ARG A 114 12.45 0.67 2.48
CA ARG A 114 13.73 0.15 2.99
C ARG A 114 14.30 1.01 4.11
N LEU A 115 14.20 2.33 4.02
CA LEU A 115 14.68 3.27 5.03
C LEU A 115 13.82 3.25 6.31
N LEU A 116 12.53 2.90 6.19
CA LEU A 116 11.65 2.73 7.35
C LEU A 116 11.87 1.37 8.04
N GLN A 117 12.14 0.31 7.27
CA GLN A 117 12.37 -1.04 7.81
C GLN A 117 13.80 -1.27 8.29
N ASN A 118 14.76 -0.63 7.64
CA ASN A 118 16.16 -0.64 8.00
C ASN A 118 16.62 0.83 7.98
N PRO A 119 16.34 1.61 9.04
CA PRO A 119 16.86 2.96 9.15
C PRO A 119 18.34 2.86 8.87
N GLN A 120 18.79 3.54 7.80
CA GLN A 120 20.21 3.78 7.59
C GLN A 120 20.74 4.19 8.97
N PRO A 121 21.83 3.59 9.46
CA PRO A 121 22.52 4.17 10.59
C PRO A 121 22.69 5.62 10.15
N VAL A 122 22.01 6.54 10.83
CA VAL A 122 22.25 7.95 10.62
C VAL A 122 23.76 8.04 10.67
N ASP A 123 24.38 8.47 9.58
CA ASP A 123 25.82 8.53 9.52
C ASP A 123 26.20 9.51 10.62
N LEU A 124 26.49 8.93 11.80
CA LEU A 124 26.65 9.70 13.00
C LEU A 124 27.84 10.63 12.79
N ALA A 125 28.75 10.33 11.85
CA ALA A 125 29.83 11.23 11.48
C ALA A 125 29.34 12.50 10.77
N SER A 126 28.34 12.45 9.89
CA SER A 126 27.79 13.64 9.23
C SER A 126 26.78 14.39 10.11
N GLU A 127 26.01 13.68 10.95
CA GLU A 127 25.15 14.33 11.96
C GLU A 127 25.97 14.90 13.13
N GLN A 128 27.08 14.25 13.53
CA GLN A 128 28.05 14.79 14.49
C GLN A 128 28.80 15.97 13.88
N GLN A 129 29.20 15.95 12.60
CA GLN A 129 29.82 17.14 11.99
C GLN A 129 28.83 18.32 11.86
N ALA A 130 27.54 18.05 11.66
CA ALA A 130 26.50 19.09 11.68
C ALA A 130 26.18 19.57 13.11
N ALA A 131 26.25 18.69 14.12
CA ALA A 131 25.99 19.00 15.52
C ALA A 131 27.20 19.63 16.24
N ASP A 132 28.43 19.29 15.84
CA ASP A 132 29.70 19.80 16.38
C ASP A 132 29.92 21.27 15.98
N ASN A 133 29.31 21.71 14.87
CA ASN A 133 29.33 23.12 14.45
C ASN A 133 28.27 24.00 15.13
N GLY A 134 27.54 23.53 16.16
CA GLY A 134 26.56 24.41 16.81
C GLY A 134 25.79 23.94 18.05
N THR A 135 26.04 22.74 18.62
CA THR A 135 25.28 22.29 19.80
C THR A 135 26.18 21.88 20.98
N ASN A 136 25.89 22.45 22.14
CA ASN A 136 26.57 22.23 23.41
C ASN A 136 26.45 20.74 23.82
N GLY A 137 27.56 20.03 24.01
CA GLY A 137 27.60 18.57 24.25
C GLY A 137 26.85 18.06 25.49
N LYS A 138 26.33 18.93 26.35
CA LYS A 138 25.37 18.58 27.42
C LYS A 138 23.98 18.27 26.87
N ASP A 139 23.54 18.98 25.83
CA ASP A 139 22.19 18.84 25.26
C ASP A 139 22.03 17.52 24.50
N VAL A 140 23.11 17.06 23.83
CA VAL A 140 23.15 15.77 23.12
C VAL A 140 22.97 14.59 24.08
N ARG A 141 23.73 14.55 25.19
CA ARG A 141 23.65 13.47 26.19
C ARG A 141 22.29 13.40 26.90
N VAL A 142 21.68 14.55 27.16
CA VAL A 142 20.34 14.64 27.76
C VAL A 142 19.28 14.11 26.78
N ASN A 143 19.44 14.39 25.48
CA ASN A 143 18.50 13.91 24.45
C ASN A 143 18.60 12.38 24.26
N GLU A 144 19.80 11.82 24.21
CA GLU A 144 20.01 10.37 24.09
C GLU A 144 19.39 9.57 25.25
N ALA A 145 19.58 10.04 26.49
CA ALA A 145 19.00 9.40 27.67
C ALA A 145 17.47 9.42 27.63
N ARG A 146 16.87 10.54 27.21
CA ARG A 146 15.41 10.68 27.03
C ARG A 146 14.87 9.75 25.96
N VAL A 147 15.54 9.65 24.82
CA VAL A 147 15.16 8.75 23.73
C VAL A 147 15.22 7.29 24.19
N LYS A 148 16.28 6.90 24.91
CA LYS A 148 16.42 5.56 25.46
C LYS A 148 15.31 5.23 26.46
N GLU A 149 15.00 6.15 27.37
CA GLU A 149 13.92 5.96 28.35
C GLU A 149 12.55 5.82 27.67
N ALA A 150 12.28 6.63 26.63
CA ALA A 150 11.04 6.55 25.86
C ALA A 150 10.88 5.18 25.17
N ARG A 151 11.95 4.67 24.53
CA ARG A 151 11.96 3.33 23.89
C ARG A 151 11.70 2.23 24.90
N VAL A 152 12.31 2.29 26.09
CA VAL A 152 12.07 1.31 27.15
C VAL A 152 10.62 1.35 27.64
N LYS A 153 10.04 2.54 27.81
CA LYS A 153 8.63 2.70 28.20
C LYS A 153 7.68 2.16 27.14
N GLU A 154 7.99 2.35 25.86
CA GLU A 154 7.21 1.83 24.75
C GLU A 154 7.28 0.30 24.66
N ALA A 155 8.48 -0.28 24.78
CA ALA A 155 8.65 -1.74 24.82
C ALA A 155 7.84 -2.39 25.94
N ARG A 156 7.87 -1.79 27.15
CA ARG A 156 7.05 -2.26 28.29
C ARG A 156 5.55 -2.17 28.02
N LEU A 157 5.10 -1.14 27.31
CA LEU A 157 3.68 -1.01 26.94
C LEU A 157 3.28 -2.11 25.94
N MET A 158 4.12 -2.39 24.94
CA MET A 158 3.86 -3.48 23.99
C MET A 158 3.77 -4.83 24.69
N GLU A 159 4.69 -5.10 25.61
CA GLU A 159 4.68 -6.33 26.40
C GLU A 159 3.39 -6.49 27.20
N LYS A 160 2.90 -5.42 27.83
CA LYS A 160 1.60 -5.40 28.53
C LYS A 160 0.43 -5.68 27.60
N ILE A 161 0.41 -5.06 26.42
CA ILE A 161 -0.63 -5.30 25.41
C ILE A 161 -0.62 -6.76 24.97
N ASN A 162 0.56 -7.32 24.65
CA ASN A 162 0.70 -8.70 24.22
C ASN A 162 0.28 -9.66 25.33
N THR A 163 0.65 -9.39 26.58
CA THR A 163 0.24 -10.18 27.75
C THR A 163 -1.29 -10.21 27.91
N ALA A 164 -1.93 -9.05 27.80
CA ALA A 164 -3.39 -8.93 27.87
C ALA A 164 -4.09 -9.68 26.72
N MET A 165 -3.48 -9.74 25.54
CA MET A 165 -4.05 -10.49 24.43
C MET A 165 -3.75 -11.99 24.53
N ASP A 166 -2.50 -12.40 24.67
CA ASP A 166 -2.10 -13.81 24.61
C ASP A 166 -2.48 -14.60 25.86
N GLN A 167 -2.26 -14.03 27.05
CA GLN A 167 -2.51 -14.73 28.31
C GLN A 167 -3.94 -14.56 28.79
N GLN A 168 -4.43 -13.33 28.83
CA GLN A 168 -5.77 -13.03 29.35
C GLN A 168 -6.87 -13.21 28.30
N LYS A 169 -6.51 -13.29 27.01
CA LYS A 169 -7.43 -13.48 25.88
C LYS A 169 -8.57 -12.46 25.87
N LEU A 170 -8.29 -11.21 26.22
CA LEU A 170 -9.32 -10.15 26.28
C LEU A 170 -10.07 -9.95 24.96
N TYR A 171 -9.45 -10.30 23.83
CA TYR A 171 -10.09 -10.30 22.53
C TYR A 171 -11.33 -11.19 22.44
N ARG A 172 -11.48 -12.22 23.29
CA ARG A 172 -12.68 -13.07 23.35
C ARG A 172 -13.90 -12.35 23.88
N GLN A 173 -13.71 -11.22 24.56
CA GLN A 173 -14.84 -10.44 25.06
C GLN A 173 -15.57 -9.78 23.89
N THR A 174 -16.86 -10.06 23.82
CA THR A 174 -17.74 -9.47 22.82
C THR A 174 -17.88 -7.97 23.04
N GLY A 175 -17.75 -7.18 21.97
CA GLY A 175 -17.78 -5.71 22.07
C GLY A 175 -16.58 -5.10 22.79
N PHE A 176 -15.45 -5.81 22.92
CA PHE A 176 -14.23 -5.26 23.49
C PHE A 176 -13.76 -4.03 22.70
N THR A 177 -13.52 -2.92 23.41
CA THR A 177 -13.13 -1.64 22.83
C THR A 177 -11.77 -1.19 23.33
N ILE A 178 -11.17 -0.24 22.64
CA ILE A 178 -9.90 0.35 23.09
C ILE A 178 -10.04 1.12 24.40
N ALA A 179 -11.23 1.66 24.70
CA ALA A 179 -11.53 2.27 25.99
C ALA A 179 -11.41 1.23 27.14
N ARG A 180 -11.90 0.00 26.92
CA ARG A 180 -11.71 -1.08 27.90
C ARG A 180 -10.25 -1.48 28.03
N LEU A 181 -9.52 -1.58 26.92
CA LEU A 181 -8.08 -1.87 26.97
C LEU A 181 -7.29 -0.77 27.71
N SER A 182 -7.69 0.49 27.53
CA SER A 182 -7.14 1.65 28.21
C SER A 182 -7.32 1.56 29.73
N GLN A 183 -8.51 1.17 30.17
CA GLN A 183 -8.81 0.92 31.57
C GLN A 183 -7.99 -0.25 32.14
N GLU A 184 -7.94 -1.37 31.43
CA GLU A 184 -7.20 -2.57 31.87
C GLU A 184 -5.70 -2.33 32.01
N LEU A 185 -5.12 -1.55 31.08
CA LEU A 185 -3.68 -1.27 31.05
C LEU A 185 -3.29 0.04 31.76
N SER A 186 -4.24 0.74 32.40
CA SER A 186 -4.04 2.05 33.03
C SER A 186 -3.25 3.03 32.14
N THR A 187 -3.59 3.07 30.84
CA THR A 187 -2.88 3.83 29.81
C THR A 187 -3.89 4.57 28.93
N SER A 188 -3.58 5.77 28.46
CA SER A 188 -4.52 6.54 27.63
C SER A 188 -4.86 5.84 26.30
N GLU A 189 -6.10 5.98 25.84
CA GLU A 189 -6.55 5.45 24.54
C GLU A 189 -5.69 5.94 23.39
N GLN A 190 -5.33 7.23 23.39
CA GLN A 190 -4.48 7.81 22.34
C GLN A 190 -3.14 7.09 22.26
N ARG A 191 -2.48 6.85 23.39
CA ARG A 191 -1.20 6.16 23.42
C ARG A 191 -1.34 4.71 22.94
N LEU A 192 -2.40 4.01 23.32
CA LEU A 192 -2.69 2.67 22.82
C LEU A 192 -2.92 2.66 21.31
N ARG A 193 -3.68 3.63 20.77
CA ARG A 193 -3.87 3.76 19.31
C ARG A 193 -2.55 3.98 18.60
N THR A 194 -1.73 4.89 19.10
CA THR A 194 -0.41 5.17 18.52
C THR A 194 0.46 3.92 18.53
N THR A 195 0.55 3.22 19.64
CA THR A 195 1.36 1.99 19.74
C THR A 195 0.83 0.87 18.84
N ILE A 196 -0.49 0.64 18.83
CA ILE A 196 -1.10 -0.40 17.98
C ILE A 196 -0.95 -0.07 16.50
N ASN A 197 -1.08 1.21 16.14
CA ASN A 197 -1.07 1.61 14.74
C ASN A 197 0.33 1.80 14.15
N HIS A 198 1.19 2.53 14.84
CA HIS A 198 2.52 2.88 14.33
C HIS A 198 3.58 1.85 14.74
N THR A 199 3.52 1.35 15.96
CA THR A 199 4.56 0.44 16.48
C THR A 199 4.26 -1.02 16.13
N MET A 200 3.00 -1.43 16.22
CA MET A 200 2.57 -2.81 15.92
C MET A 200 2.05 -2.99 14.49
N GLY A 201 1.86 -1.91 13.73
CA GLY A 201 1.52 -1.96 12.30
C GLY A 201 0.05 -2.30 11.97
N PHE A 202 -0.88 -2.19 12.92
CA PHE A 202 -2.30 -2.43 12.65
C PHE A 202 -3.00 -1.14 12.21
N ARG A 203 -3.79 -1.16 11.14
CA ARG A 203 -4.50 0.06 10.67
C ARG A 203 -5.42 0.66 11.73
N ASN A 204 -6.07 -0.20 12.51
CA ASN A 204 -6.94 0.21 13.60
C ASN A 204 -7.13 -0.90 14.64
N PHE A 205 -7.71 -0.53 15.77
CA PHE A 205 -7.99 -1.44 16.88
C PHE A 205 -8.88 -2.64 16.50
N ASN A 206 -9.84 -2.47 15.59
CA ASN A 206 -10.70 -3.58 15.18
C ASN A 206 -9.91 -4.63 14.38
N GLN A 207 -8.99 -4.20 13.52
CA GLN A 207 -8.09 -5.10 12.80
C GLN A 207 -7.16 -5.83 13.77
N PHE A 208 -6.62 -5.12 14.77
CA PHE A 208 -5.83 -5.70 15.84
C PHE A 208 -6.61 -6.80 16.57
N LEU A 209 -7.85 -6.56 16.99
CA LEU A 209 -8.67 -7.61 17.59
C LEU A 209 -8.93 -8.79 16.66
N ASN A 210 -9.31 -8.51 15.40
CA ASN A 210 -9.59 -9.56 14.43
C ASN A 210 -8.37 -10.46 14.19
N HIS A 211 -7.15 -9.91 14.22
CA HIS A 211 -5.93 -10.70 14.10
C HIS A 211 -5.86 -11.81 15.17
N TYR A 212 -6.04 -11.46 16.45
CA TYR A 212 -6.02 -12.46 17.53
C TYR A 212 -7.19 -13.42 17.47
N ARG A 213 -8.40 -12.92 17.19
CA ARG A 213 -9.61 -13.75 17.11
C ARG A 213 -9.54 -14.79 16.00
N ILE A 214 -9.11 -14.39 14.80
CA ILE A 214 -9.00 -15.30 13.65
C ILE A 214 -7.84 -16.27 13.83
N ARG A 215 -6.71 -15.83 14.41
CA ARG A 215 -5.60 -16.73 14.76
C ARG A 215 -6.07 -17.85 15.69
N GLU A 216 -6.83 -17.53 16.73
CA GLU A 216 -7.38 -18.54 17.63
C GLU A 216 -8.47 -19.39 16.96
N ALA A 217 -9.38 -18.79 16.19
CA ALA A 217 -10.43 -19.51 15.49
C ALA A 217 -9.85 -20.53 14.48
N THR A 218 -8.77 -20.16 13.79
CA THR A 218 -8.05 -21.05 12.86
C THR A 218 -7.56 -22.30 13.57
N ARG A 219 -6.94 -22.12 14.74
CA ARG A 219 -6.49 -23.23 15.57
C ARG A 219 -7.67 -24.12 16.01
N LEU A 220 -8.75 -23.52 16.51
CA LEU A 220 -9.93 -24.27 16.96
C LEU A 220 -10.67 -24.99 15.82
N LEU A 221 -10.61 -24.47 14.59
CA LEU A 221 -11.21 -25.14 13.43
C LEU A 221 -10.51 -26.46 13.07
N ILE A 222 -9.21 -26.57 13.40
CA ILE A 222 -8.37 -27.76 13.17
C ILE A 222 -8.45 -28.72 14.36
N GLU A 223 -8.41 -28.18 15.59
CA GLU A 223 -8.37 -28.97 16.82
C GLU A 223 -9.74 -29.50 17.26
N SER A 224 -10.85 -28.96 16.72
CA SER A 224 -12.20 -29.25 17.21
C SER A 224 -13.24 -29.32 16.10
N ASP A 225 -14.18 -30.26 16.27
CA ASP A 225 -15.38 -30.44 15.46
C ASP A 225 -16.57 -29.57 15.90
N GLU A 226 -16.36 -28.67 16.87
CA GLU A 226 -17.40 -27.78 17.37
C GLU A 226 -18.06 -26.99 16.20
N PRO A 227 -19.39 -26.75 16.26
CA PRO A 227 -20.07 -25.93 15.26
C PRO A 227 -19.40 -24.57 15.09
N ILE A 228 -19.17 -24.17 13.82
CA ILE A 228 -18.49 -22.91 13.47
C ILE A 228 -19.18 -21.69 14.11
N ALA A 229 -20.50 -21.76 14.27
CA ALA A 229 -21.27 -20.73 14.97
C ALA A 229 -20.81 -20.54 16.42
N ASN A 230 -20.59 -21.63 17.15
CA ASN A 230 -20.12 -21.56 18.54
C ASN A 230 -18.67 -21.09 18.61
N LEU A 231 -17.81 -21.58 17.71
CA LEU A 231 -16.42 -21.11 17.61
C LEU A 231 -16.35 -19.60 17.40
N ALA A 232 -17.19 -19.05 16.51
CA ALA A 232 -17.27 -17.61 16.28
C ALA A 232 -17.62 -16.83 17.56
N MET A 233 -18.55 -17.35 18.36
CA MET A 233 -18.93 -16.73 19.64
C MET A 233 -17.82 -16.87 20.68
N ASN A 234 -17.16 -18.04 20.75
CA ASN A 234 -16.08 -18.34 21.70
C ASN A 234 -14.85 -17.44 21.48
N VAL A 235 -14.58 -17.04 20.24
CA VAL A 235 -13.52 -16.08 19.92
C VAL A 235 -13.98 -14.61 19.95
N GLY A 236 -15.21 -14.31 20.38
CA GLY A 236 -15.66 -12.95 20.69
C GLY A 236 -16.37 -12.19 19.56
N TYR A 237 -16.87 -12.87 18.53
CA TYR A 237 -17.75 -12.24 17.54
C TYR A 237 -19.19 -12.15 18.03
N ASN A 238 -19.87 -11.04 17.71
CA ASN A 238 -21.29 -10.84 17.98
C ASN A 238 -22.21 -11.63 17.03
N SER A 239 -21.70 -12.05 15.86
CA SER A 239 -22.49 -12.75 14.86
C SER A 239 -21.62 -13.62 13.97
N LEU A 240 -22.19 -14.74 13.50
CA LEU A 240 -21.54 -15.62 12.54
C LEU A 240 -21.24 -14.91 11.21
N SER A 241 -22.08 -13.97 10.79
CA SER A 241 -21.87 -13.18 9.57
C SER A 241 -20.60 -12.32 9.67
N ALA A 242 -20.39 -11.63 10.79
CA ALA A 242 -19.20 -10.83 11.02
C ALA A 242 -17.92 -11.70 11.06
N PHE A 243 -17.99 -12.86 11.71
CA PHE A 243 -16.90 -13.83 11.72
C PHE A 243 -16.57 -14.34 10.32
N ASN A 244 -17.57 -14.80 9.57
CA ASN A 244 -17.37 -15.33 8.22
C ASN A 244 -16.73 -14.30 7.28
N LYS A 245 -17.14 -13.03 7.39
CA LYS A 245 -16.53 -11.93 6.64
C LYS A 245 -15.06 -11.75 7.01
N ALA A 246 -14.74 -11.62 8.29
CA ALA A 246 -13.38 -11.42 8.76
C ALA A 246 -12.46 -12.62 8.43
N PHE A 247 -12.95 -13.85 8.58
CA PHE A 247 -12.20 -15.06 8.25
C PHE A 247 -11.90 -15.15 6.75
N LYS A 248 -12.90 -14.86 5.91
CA LYS A 248 -12.73 -14.84 4.45
C LYS A 248 -11.80 -13.72 3.99
N GLU A 249 -11.82 -12.57 4.65
CA GLU A 249 -10.89 -11.46 4.36
C GLU A 249 -9.43 -11.85 4.63
N ILE A 250 -9.16 -12.65 5.67
CA ILE A 250 -7.79 -13.04 6.04
C ILE A 250 -7.31 -14.29 5.29
N HIS A 251 -8.16 -15.31 5.15
CA HIS A 251 -7.76 -16.61 4.58
C HIS A 251 -8.20 -16.81 3.12
N ASN A 252 -8.92 -15.85 2.52
CA ASN A 252 -9.53 -15.96 1.19
C ASN A 252 -10.45 -17.19 1.01
N LYS A 253 -10.88 -17.82 2.11
CA LYS A 253 -11.70 -19.04 2.15
C LYS A 253 -12.75 -18.91 3.24
N THR A 254 -13.85 -19.67 3.12
CA THR A 254 -14.84 -19.75 4.20
C THR A 254 -14.32 -20.66 5.32
N PRO A 255 -14.72 -20.44 6.59
CA PRO A 255 -14.30 -21.31 7.71
C PRO A 255 -14.62 -22.79 7.47
N ARG A 256 -15.79 -23.08 6.88
CA ARG A 256 -16.20 -24.44 6.52
C ARG A 256 -15.25 -25.07 5.51
N ARG A 257 -14.88 -24.32 4.47
CA ARG A 257 -13.95 -24.82 3.45
C ARG A 257 -12.55 -25.01 4.04
N PHE A 258 -12.11 -24.09 4.90
CA PHE A 258 -10.84 -24.19 5.59
C PHE A 258 -10.74 -25.47 6.43
N ARG A 259 -11.79 -25.80 7.22
CA ARG A 259 -11.83 -27.02 8.03
C ARG A 259 -11.73 -28.31 7.19
N VAL A 260 -12.37 -28.34 6.02
CA VAL A 260 -12.34 -29.55 5.16
C VAL A 260 -10.99 -29.74 4.47
N GLU A 261 -10.24 -28.65 4.24
CA GLU A 261 -8.94 -28.66 3.54
C GLU A 261 -7.74 -28.79 4.48
N SER A 262 -7.94 -28.73 5.80
CA SER A 262 -6.88 -28.82 6.83
C SER A 262 -6.87 -30.19 7.48
#